data_AF-A0A830QU18-F1
#
_entry.id   AF-A0A830QU18-F1
#
_cell.length_a   1.000
_cell.length_b   1.000
_cell.length_c   1.000
_cell.angle_alpha   90.00
_cell.angle_beta   90.00
_cell.angle_gamma   90.00
#
_symmetry.space_group_name_H-M   'P 1'
#
loop_
_entity.id
_entity.type
_entity.pdbx_description
1 polymer ?
#
loop_
_entity_poly.entity_id
_entity_poly.type
_entity_poly.pdbx_seq_one_letter_code
_entity_poly.pdbx_strand_id
1 'polypeptide(L)' 'MGASKGKVSVTKMQFSEKLSQLRRKAGLSQEQLADQLGVTRQSVSKWESGDSLR' A
#
# COMPACT_ATOMS: atom_id res chain seq x y z
N MET A 1 2.08 -32.02 13.88
CA MET A 1 1.19 -31.84 12.72
C MET A 1 0.23 -30.71 13.06
N GLY A 2 0.61 -29.46 12.77
CA GLY A 2 -0.14 -28.27 13.16
C GLY A 2 -1.14 -27.88 12.07
N ALA A 3 -2.43 -28.17 12.30
CA ALA A 3 -3.50 -27.84 11.39
C ALA A 3 -3.73 -26.32 11.31
N SER A 4 -3.60 -25.81 10.09
CA SER A 4 -4.39 -24.75 9.46
C SER A 4 -4.57 -23.40 10.20
N LYS A 5 -3.72 -22.42 9.87
CA LYS A 5 -4.05 -21.00 10.02
C LYS A 5 -4.70 -20.47 8.74
N GLY A 6 -5.96 -20.85 8.52
CA GLY A 6 -6.82 -20.26 7.49
C GLY A 6 -7.86 -19.35 8.12
N LYS A 7 -7.48 -18.12 8.49
CA LYS A 7 -8.45 -17.02 8.67
C LYS A 7 -8.16 -15.96 7.62
N VAL A 8 -8.72 -16.14 6.42
CA VAL A 8 -8.89 -15.02 5.50
C VAL A 8 -10.15 -14.30 5.94
N SER A 9 -10.02 -13.43 6.94
CA SER A 9 -11.03 -12.39 7.19
C SER A 9 -10.96 -11.46 5.99
N VAL A 10 -12.04 -11.36 5.20
CA VAL A 10 -12.16 -10.33 4.16
C VAL A 10 -12.31 -8.98 4.87
N THR A 11 -11.20 -8.44 5.35
CA THR A 11 -11.13 -7.17 6.04
C THR A 11 -11.08 -6.07 4.99
N LYS A 12 -11.91 -5.04 5.16
CA LYS A 12 -11.90 -3.78 4.39
C LYS A 12 -10.46 -3.30 4.21
N MET A 13 -9.84 -3.59 3.05
CA MET A 13 -8.45 -3.22 2.78
C MET A 13 -8.34 -1.71 2.95
N GLN A 14 -7.48 -1.26 3.85
CA GLN A 14 -7.21 0.16 4.00
C GLN A 14 -6.59 0.69 2.71
N PHE A 15 -6.96 1.90 2.30
CA PHE A 15 -6.46 2.52 1.06
C PHE A 15 -4.92 2.45 0.97
N SER A 16 -4.24 2.67 2.10
CA SER A 16 -2.79 2.59 2.25
C SER A 16 -2.21 1.23 1.84
N GLU A 17 -2.79 0.14 2.32
CA GLU A 17 -2.38 -1.22 1.99
C GLU A 17 -2.62 -1.53 0.51
N LYS A 18 -3.80 -1.15 -0.02
CA LYS A 18 -4.16 -1.41 -1.41
C LYS A 18 -3.26 -0.65 -2.38
N LEU A 19 -2.93 0.61 -2.07
CA LEU A 19 -2.01 1.43 -2.85
C LEU A 19 -0.62 0.79 -2.90
N SER A 20 -0.08 0.40 -1.73
CA SER A 20 1.23 -0.25 -1.63
C SER A 20 1.29 -1.56 -2.40
N GLN A 21 0.24 -2.38 -2.33
CA GLN A 21 0.15 -3.62 -3.09
C GLN A 21 0.12 -3.39 -4.60
N LEU A 22 -0.69 -2.46 -5.10
CA LEU A 22 -0.79 -2.16 -6.52
C LEU A 22 0.52 -1.59 -7.08
N ARG A 23 1.16 -0.66 -6.35
CA ARG A 23 2.48 -0.12 -6.71
C ARG A 23 3.52 -1.22 -6.87
N ARG A 24 3.61 -2.13 -5.88
CA ARG A 24 4.56 -3.25 -5.91
C ARG A 24 4.26 -4.24 -7.05
N LYS A 25 2.98 -4.51 -7.33
CA LYS A 25 2.57 -5.34 -8.48
C LYS A 25 2.95 -4.70 -9.82
N ALA A 26 2.99 -3.37 -9.89
CA ALA A 26 3.48 -2.63 -11.05
C ALA A 26 5.02 -2.54 -11.12
N GLY A 27 5.75 -3.10 -10.15
CA GLY A 27 7.22 -3.04 -10.10
C GLY A 27 7.79 -1.65 -9.80
N LEU A 28 6.96 -0.73 -9.30
CA LEU A 28 7.35 0.66 -9.08
C LEU A 28 7.90 0.88 -7.67
N SER A 29 8.92 1.71 -7.54
CA SER A 29 9.31 2.34 -6.27
C SER A 29 8.31 3.44 -5.88
N GLN A 30 8.35 3.91 -4.63
CA GLN A 30 7.53 5.06 -4.20
C GLN A 30 7.90 6.34 -4.98
N GLU A 31 9.18 6.48 -5.35
CA GLU A 31 9.67 7.62 -6.15
C GLU A 31 9.11 7.56 -7.56
N GLN A 32 9.19 6.39 -8.22
CA GLN A 32 8.66 6.20 -9.57
C GLN A 32 7.14 6.40 -9.64
N LEU A 33 6.39 5.98 -8.61
CA LEU A 33 4.95 6.27 -8.54
C LEU A 33 4.70 7.76 -8.34
N ALA A 34 5.51 8.43 -7.52
CA ALA A 34 5.38 9.86 -7.28
C ALA A 34 5.63 10.67 -8.56
N ASP A 35 6.67 10.32 -9.31
CA ASP A 35 7.01 10.96 -10.59
C ASP A 35 5.86 10.83 -11.60
N GLN A 36 5.26 9.64 -11.72
CA GLN A 36 4.12 9.41 -12.62
C GLN A 36 2.87 10.21 -12.23
N LEU A 37 2.67 10.45 -10.93
CA LEU A 37 1.53 11.18 -10.41
C LEU A 37 1.78 12.68 -10.27
N GLY A 38 3.00 13.17 -10.55
CA GLY A 38 3.37 14.57 -10.36
C GLY A 38 3.33 15.01 -8.89
N VAL A 39 3.63 14.10 -7.96
CA VAL A 39 3.68 14.37 -6.52
C VAL A 39 5.06 14.05 -5.96
N THR A 40 5.28 14.35 -4.67
CA THR A 40 6.54 13.98 -4.02
C THR A 40 6.52 12.53 -3.53
N ARG A 41 7.70 11.89 -3.45
CA ARG A 41 7.87 10.58 -2.79
C ARG A 41 7.28 10.58 -1.37
N GLN A 42 7.40 11.68 -0.64
CA GLN A 42 6.85 11.84 0.71
C GLN A 42 5.32 11.76 0.72
N SER A 43 4.64 12.31 -0.28
CA SER A 43 3.19 12.18 -0.45
C SER A 43 2.78 10.72 -0.56
N VAL A 44 3.45 9.95 -1.43
CA VAL A 44 3.23 8.51 -1.59
C VAL A 44 3.51 7.75 -0.30
N SER A 45 4.59 8.08 0.41
CA SER A 45 4.89 7.47 1.71
C SER A 45 3.79 7.73 2.74
N LYS A 46 3.25 8.95 2.84
CA LYS A 46 2.16 9.27 3.78
C LYS A 46 0.88 8.50 3.45
N TRP A 47 0.55 8.39 2.17
CA TRP A 47 -0.60 7.60 1.70
C TRP A 47 -0.45 6.12 2.04
N GLU A 48 0.73 5.55 1.83
CA GLU A 48 1.01 4.14 2.13
C GLU A 48 1.15 3.83 3.63
N SER A 49 1.50 4.82 4.46
CA SER A 49 1.53 4.66 5.93
C SER A 49 0.16 4.82 6.58
N GLY A 50 -0.83 5.38 5.87
CA GLY A 50 -2.14 5.72 6.45
C GLY A 50 -2.14 6.98 7.33
N ASP A 51 -1.03 7.72 7.34
CA ASP A 51 -0.82 8.95 8.13
C ASP A 51 -1.38 10.20 7.45
N SER A 52 -2.12 10.06 6.34
CA SER A 52 -2.68 11.21 5.62
C SER A 52 -3.89 11.85 6.30
N LEU A 53 -4.35 11.35 7.45
CA LEU A 53 -5.55 11.83 8.14
C LEU A 53 -5.41 11.86 9.68
N ARG A 54 -4.34 12.48 10.19
CA ARG A 54 -4.21 12.82 11.61
C ARG A 54 -4.11 14.32 11.81
#